data_AF-A0A2X2EAK6-F1
#
_entry.id   AF-A0A2X2EAK6-F1
#
_cell.length_a   1.000
_cell.length_b   1.000
_cell.length_c   1.000
_cell.angle_alpha   90.00
_cell.angle_beta   90.00
_cell.angle_gamma   90.00
#
_symmetry.space_group_name_H-M   'P 1'
#
loop_
_entity.id
_entity.type
_entity.pdbx_description
1 polymer ?
#
loop_
_entity_poly.entity_id
_entity_poly.type
_entity_poly.pdbx_seq_one_letter_code
_entity_poly.pdbx_strand_id
1 'polypeptide(L)' 'MPYYLHVLDKVQGAAHFMVPDSEAREIMKSLMSLVSGYMVPKLTREIGGEPSKTLLDLGLRQV' A
#
# COMPACT_ATOMS: atom_id res chain seq x y z
N MET A 1 15.44 4.15 -4.85
CA MET A 1 15.22 3.80 -3.43
C MET A 1 13.71 3.72 -3.22
N PRO A 2 13.15 2.64 -2.67
CA PRO A 2 11.71 2.37 -2.79
C PRO A 2 10.91 3.43 -2.05
N TYR A 3 9.91 3.95 -2.75
CA TYR A 3 9.24 5.19 -2.35
C TYR A 3 7.82 4.93 -1.84
N TYR A 4 6.91 4.35 -2.61
CA TYR A 4 5.60 3.93 -2.07
C TYR A 4 5.04 2.79 -2.93
N LEU A 5 4.27 1.88 -2.31
CA LEU A 5 3.30 1.05 -3.02
C LEU A 5 1.94 1.72 -2.80
N HIS A 6 1.47 2.43 -3.81
CA HIS A 6 0.29 3.28 -3.68
C HIS A 6 -0.95 2.55 -4.17
N VAL A 7 -1.97 2.45 -3.31
CA VAL A 7 -3.28 1.94 -3.73
C VAL A 7 -3.95 2.99 -4.62
N LEU A 8 -4.70 2.54 -5.62
CA LEU A 8 -5.37 3.43 -6.56
C LEU A 8 -6.25 4.46 -5.83
N ASP A 9 -6.15 5.71 -6.28
CA ASP A 9 -7.02 6.77 -5.81
C ASP A 9 -8.45 6.59 -6.30
N LYS A 10 -9.39 7.04 -5.48
CA LYS A 10 -10.81 7.05 -5.86
C LYS A 10 -11.05 8.15 -6.90
N VAL A 11 -10.81 7.82 -8.16
CA VAL A 11 -11.05 8.70 -9.31
C VAL A 11 -12.15 8.15 -10.20
N GLN A 12 -12.88 9.05 -10.85
CA GLN A 12 -13.99 8.69 -11.74
C GLN A 12 -13.48 7.84 -12.92
N GLY A 13 -14.20 6.77 -13.24
CA GLY A 13 -13.89 5.90 -14.38
C GLY A 13 -12.83 4.81 -14.11
N ALA A 14 -12.14 4.82 -12.96
CA ALA A 14 -11.08 3.85 -12.64
C ALA A 14 -11.50 2.74 -11.67
N ALA A 15 -12.80 2.60 -11.37
CA ALA A 15 -13.29 1.67 -10.35
C ALA A 15 -12.88 0.21 -10.60
N HIS A 16 -12.70 -0.19 -11.86
CA HIS A 16 -12.31 -1.55 -12.25
C HIS A 16 -10.83 -1.87 -11.95
N PHE A 17 -10.02 -0.87 -11.64
CA PHE A 17 -8.63 -1.04 -11.18
C PHE A 17 -8.50 -1.02 -9.66
N MET A 18 -9.61 -0.89 -8.91
CA MET A 18 -9.57 -0.82 -7.46
C MET A 18 -9.18 -2.18 -6.87
N VAL A 19 -8.11 -2.16 -6.07
CA VAL A 19 -7.68 -3.30 -5.25
C VAL A 19 -8.15 -3.06 -3.80
N PRO A 20 -8.89 -3.99 -3.18
CA PRO A 20 -9.26 -3.89 -1.78
C PRO A 20 -8.04 -3.88 -0.85
N ASP A 21 -8.12 -3.19 0.29
CA ASP A 21 -7.01 -3.08 1.26
C ASP A 21 -6.52 -4.44 1.74
N SER A 22 -7.41 -5.43 1.87
CA SER A 22 -7.04 -6.80 2.22
C SER A 22 -6.10 -7.43 1.20
N GLU A 23 -6.37 -7.24 -0.09
CA GLU A 23 -5.55 -7.77 -1.17
C GLU A 23 -4.23 -7.00 -1.30
N ALA A 24 -4.27 -5.68 -1.19
CA ALA A 24 -3.06 -4.85 -1.17
C ALA A 24 -2.09 -5.24 -0.03
N ARG A 25 -2.62 -5.60 1.15
CA ARG A 25 -1.82 -6.12 2.26
C ARG A 25 -1.15 -7.45 1.93
N GLU A 26 -1.86 -8.38 1.29
CA GLU A 26 -1.29 -9.68 0.91
C GLU A 26 -0.20 -9.54 -0.17
N ILE A 27 -0.40 -8.64 -1.13
CA ILE A 27 0.64 -8.28 -2.12
C ILE A 27 1.88 -7.74 -1.40
N MET A 28 1.69 -6.82 -0.44
CA MET A 28 2.79 -6.22 0.31
C MET A 28 3.55 -7.26 1.16
N LYS A 29 2.84 -8.14 1.87
CA LYS A 29 3.44 -9.24 2.64
C LYS A 29 4.25 -10.18 1.75
N SER A 30 3.72 -10.51 0.57
CA SER A 30 4.41 -11.34 -0.41
C SER A 30 5.69 -10.64 -0.89
N LEU A 31 5.60 -9.36 -1.26
CA LEU A 31 6.75 -8.56 -1.70
C LEU A 31 7.86 -8.51 -0.64
N MET A 32 7.51 -8.34 0.64
CA MET A 32 8.47 -8.30 1.75
C MET A 32 9.34 -9.56 1.85
N SER A 33 8.86 -10.72 1.39
CA SER A 33 9.62 -11.97 1.37
C SER A 33 10.58 -12.10 0.18
N LEU A 34 10.38 -11.30 -0.86
CA LEU A 34 11.09 -11.39 -2.14
C LEU A 34 12.24 -10.38 -2.26
N VAL A 35 12.26 -9.37 -1.39
CA VAL A 35 13.22 -8.26 -1.47
C VAL A 35 13.94 -8.07 -0.14
N SER A 36 15.14 -7.49 -0.20
CA SER A 36 15.84 -7.08 1.03
C SER A 36 15.03 -6.03 1.80
N GLY A 37 15.17 -5.97 3.12
CA GLY A 37 14.39 -5.07 3.98
C GLY A 37 14.48 -3.59 3.57
N TYR A 38 15.64 -3.12 3.07
CA TYR A 38 15.79 -1.74 2.58
C TYR A 38 15.07 -1.48 1.25
N MET A 39 14.65 -2.53 0.55
CA MET A 39 13.89 -2.48 -0.69
C MET A 39 12.37 -2.54 -0.47
N VAL A 40 11.92 -2.72 0.77
CA VAL A 40 10.49 -2.77 1.11
C VAL A 40 9.88 -1.37 1.01
N PRO A 41 8.86 -1.16 0.16
CA PRO A 41 8.18 0.13 0.04
C PRO A 41 7.24 0.39 1.24
N LYS A 42 6.63 1.58 1.29
CA LYS A 42 5.53 1.87 2.23
C LYS A 42 4.19 1.71 1.49
N LEU A 43 3.28 0.89 2.03
CA LEU A 43 1.92 0.77 1.48
C LEU A 43 1.11 2.02 1.87
N THR A 44 0.62 2.78 0.90
CA THR A 44 -0.06 4.06 1.12
C THR A 44 -1.29 4.27 0.26
N ARG A 45 -2.09 5.27 0.64
CA ARG A 45 -3.23 5.80 -0.10
C ARG A 45 -3.29 7.32 0.05
N GLU A 46 -3.81 8.01 -0.95
CA GLU A 46 -4.17 9.43 -0.85
C GLU A 46 -5.59 9.57 -0.27
N ILE A 47 -5.74 10.43 0.74
CA ILE A 47 -7.05 10.77 1.32
C ILE A 47 -7.20 12.29 1.22
N GLY A 48 -8.22 12.74 0.49
CA GLY A 48 -8.46 14.17 0.29
C GLY A 48 -8.63 14.90 1.64
N GLY A 49 -7.82 15.95 1.84
CA GLY A 49 -7.80 16.73 3.07
C GLY A 49 -6.67 16.37 4.04
N GLU A 50 -6.00 15.24 3.85
CA GLU A 50 -4.81 14.90 4.63
C GLU A 50 -3.57 15.67 4.12
N PRO A 51 -2.66 16.10 5.02
CA PRO A 51 -1.46 16.86 4.64
C PRO A 51 -0.40 16.00 3.94
N SER A 52 -0.55 14.67 3.96
CA SER A 52 0.39 13.72 3.37
C SER A 52 -0.27 12.36 3.13
N LYS A 53 0.42 11.47 2.39
CA LYS A 53 -0.01 10.08 2.16
C LYS A 53 -0.33 9.35 3.45
N THR A 54 -1.48 8.70 3.48
CA THR A 54 -1.88 7.86 4.61
C THR A 54 -1.25 6.48 4.48
N LEU A 55 -0.56 6.03 5.53
CA LEU A 55 -0.03 4.66 5.61
C LEU A 55 -1.16 3.67 5.87
N LEU A 56 -1.15 2.56 5.14
CA LEU A 56 -2.08 1.45 5.40
C LEU A 56 -1.42 0.47 6.36
N ASP A 57 -2.14 0.12 7.43
CA ASP A 57 -1.71 -0.91 8.36
C ASP A 57 -1.58 -2.27 7.65
N LEU A 58 -0.46 -2.94 7.86
CA LEU A 58 -0.14 -4.25 7.30
C LEU A 58 -0.67 -5.41 8.16
N GLY A 59 -1.09 -5.14 9.40
CA GLY A 59 -1.59 -6.15 10.32
C GLY A 59 -0.54 -7.20 10.69
N LEU A 60 0.73 -6.80 10.74
CA LEU A 60 1.83 -7.67 11.12
C LEU A 60 1.83 -7.85 12.64
N ARG A 61 1.81 -9.10 13.12
CA ARG A 61 2.09 -9.39 14.52
C ARG A 61 3.59 -9.29 14.77
N GLN A 62 3.97 -8.53 15.79
CA GLN A 62 5.26 -8.75 16.44
C GLN A 62 5.10 -9.97 17.34
N VAL A 63 5.86 -11.02 17.05
CA VAL A 63 6.07 -12.16 17.95
C VAL A 63 7.06 -11.80 19.03
#